data_AF-A0A1Y1S9Y2-F1
#
_entry.id   AF-A0A1Y1S9Y2-F1
#
_cell.length_a   1.000
_cell.length_b   1.000
_cell.length_c   1.000
_cell.angle_alpha   90.00
_cell.angle_beta   90.00
_cell.angle_gamma   90.00
#
_symmetry.space_group_name_H-M   'P 1'
#
loop_
_entity.id
_entity.type
_entity.pdbx_description
1 polymer ?
#
loop_
_entity_poly.entity_id
_entity_poly.type
_entity_poly.pdbx_seq_one_letter_code
_entity_poly.pdbx_strand_id
1 'polypeptide(L)'
;MAEFNHGILDEIRDNTLVGWASYGPEDRRSPQLELLIDGQPVAQCEGTLNRPGVKQRGLHPSGCCGFNFSLDLIPETLRNETQIVSVRLIQPGQAPIELRNSPKALVWNTHYDIPAVKKLFFMHIAKAAGTSANHMMAGLYSPLSGITHIETQFRDWPSGHARQFDFVSGHIEAPVASKLGLKNHVWVTLFRKPKPHLFSHINWLRHIGSDPDSEFHKAHSGKVRELALRLAAVEPGDNAALSAALDDQDPTVRTLFDNRQTRYLLPRNTSHVDDSSMARAFKQLDAFDLVGAVEQIEVFNQELKTLLNTQESTALPSLNRAPSENPLRLEDFDEELILPFIRHDREIYKDVLRRVRQRRGLQDTGKKHELARQPKPHAYLLPQLQPVDTATHPSRQPCSTLTPATGTAQKTLIVLGVSRGGTSMVAGLLSLLGVSMGETLSAGSHEDPAFHTRDVAALRKLVDQRNAQHDLWGWKYPHTLDYLGKIHGQLRNPHFVVIYRDAMSVAQAFQRADGTDLKIALKDAQRRYDKLTRFCLDCEDPLMTISYEKAINNPNALLRELARFCGVSMSLELKARCLQFIEPGRYVALQSAGSKA
;
A
#
# COMPACT_ATOMS: atom_id res chain seq x y z
N MET A 1 36.59 27.74 -9.94
CA MET A 1 36.01 26.43 -10.33
C MET A 1 35.11 26.00 -9.19
N ALA A 2 33.86 25.62 -9.44
CA ALA A 2 32.98 25.14 -8.37
C ALA A 2 33.53 23.82 -7.83
N GLU A 3 33.71 23.74 -6.52
CA GLU A 3 34.22 22.56 -5.82
C GLU A 3 33.27 21.37 -6.09
N PHE A 4 33.82 20.23 -6.50
CA PHE A 4 33.02 19.05 -6.82
C PHE A 4 32.36 18.51 -5.55
N ASN A 5 31.05 18.27 -5.60
CA ASN A 5 30.33 17.72 -4.46
C ASN A 5 30.54 16.21 -4.37
N HIS A 6 31.37 15.79 -3.41
CA HIS A 6 31.71 14.39 -3.15
C HIS A 6 30.57 13.57 -2.55
N GLY A 7 29.43 14.16 -2.16
CA GLY A 7 28.25 13.42 -1.71
C GLY A 7 27.37 14.19 -0.74
N ILE A 8 26.18 13.64 -0.46
CA ILE A 8 25.18 14.24 0.43
C ILE A 8 24.66 13.19 1.41
N LEU A 9 24.55 13.58 2.69
CA LEU A 9 23.73 12.88 3.67
C LEU A 9 22.27 13.39 3.57
N ASP A 10 21.39 12.57 2.99
CA ASP A 10 20.03 12.97 2.65
C ASP A 10 19.19 13.21 3.93
N GLU A 11 18.96 12.16 4.72
CA GLU A 11 18.04 12.18 5.87
C GLU A 11 18.30 11.02 6.85
N ILE A 12 17.73 11.16 8.05
CA ILE A 12 17.62 10.11 9.07
C ILE A 12 16.15 9.69 9.08
N ARG A 13 15.84 8.43 8.72
CA ARG A 13 14.48 7.85 8.75
C ARG A 13 14.52 6.52 9.48
N ASP A 14 13.60 6.33 10.44
CA ASP A 14 13.35 5.03 11.07
C ASP A 14 14.63 4.27 11.47
N ASN A 15 15.49 4.91 12.27
CA ASN A 15 16.81 4.39 12.67
C ASN A 15 17.77 4.05 11.51
N THR A 16 17.63 4.70 10.36
CA THR A 16 18.54 4.52 9.22
C THR A 16 19.01 5.88 8.68
N LEU A 17 20.32 6.01 8.48
CA LEU A 17 20.95 7.13 7.77
C LEU A 17 21.09 6.76 6.31
N VAL A 18 20.63 7.64 5.41
CA VAL A 18 20.71 7.41 3.96
C VAL A 18 21.36 8.57 3.23
N GLY A 19 22.10 8.27 2.18
CA GLY A 19 22.76 9.28 1.35
C GLY A 19 23.37 8.70 0.08
N TRP A 20 24.23 9.49 -0.56
CA TRP A 20 25.07 9.07 -1.69
C TRP A 20 26.44 9.76 -1.63
N ALA A 21 27.46 9.14 -2.20
CA ALA A 21 28.80 9.72 -2.32
C ALA A 21 29.48 9.36 -3.63
N SER A 22 30.55 10.06 -3.99
CA SER A 22 31.33 9.83 -5.19
C SER A 22 32.75 10.36 -5.04
N TYR A 23 33.73 9.60 -5.52
CA TYR A 23 35.12 10.07 -5.62
C TYR A 23 35.30 11.13 -6.71
N GLY A 24 34.39 11.19 -7.70
CA GLY A 24 34.46 12.09 -8.83
C GLY A 24 33.35 11.80 -9.85
N PRO A 25 33.01 12.76 -10.72
CA PRO A 25 31.90 12.60 -11.67
C PRO A 25 32.13 11.49 -12.69
N GLU A 26 33.41 11.17 -12.96
CA GLU A 26 33.84 10.12 -13.89
C GLU A 26 34.27 8.82 -13.19
N ASP A 27 34.33 8.81 -11.85
CA ASP A 27 34.77 7.64 -11.10
C ASP A 27 33.63 6.61 -10.99
N ARG A 28 33.91 5.36 -11.37
CA ARG A 28 32.94 4.26 -11.35
C ARG A 28 33.04 3.36 -10.14
N ARG A 29 34.06 3.56 -9.30
CA ARG A 29 34.28 2.76 -8.11
C ARG A 29 33.19 3.06 -7.10
N SER A 30 32.74 2.04 -6.38
CA SER A 30 31.81 2.25 -5.29
C SER A 30 32.52 2.99 -4.14
N PRO A 31 31.94 4.11 -3.67
CA PRO A 31 32.54 4.91 -2.61
C PRO A 31 32.56 4.14 -1.29
N GLN A 32 33.67 4.23 -0.56
CA GLN A 32 33.79 3.71 0.80
C GLN A 32 33.41 4.80 1.79
N LEU A 33 32.48 4.51 2.70
CA LEU A 33 31.95 5.47 3.66
C LEU A 33 32.19 5.02 5.09
N GLU A 34 32.40 5.98 5.96
CA GLU A 34 32.54 5.79 7.39
C GLU A 34 31.50 6.62 8.13
N LEU A 35 30.75 5.97 9.03
CA LEU A 35 29.85 6.60 9.98
C LEU A 35 30.60 6.88 11.28
N LEU A 36 30.48 8.12 11.76
CA LEU A 36 30.98 8.54 13.06
C LEU A 36 29.82 9.00 13.94
N ILE A 37 29.93 8.73 15.24
CA ILE A 37 29.02 9.20 16.28
C ILE A 37 29.82 9.93 17.33
N ASP A 38 29.46 11.18 17.58
CA ASP A 38 30.20 12.09 18.46
C ASP A 38 31.71 12.12 18.12
N GLY A 39 32.01 11.99 16.82
CA GLY A 39 33.38 11.99 16.29
C GLY A 39 34.12 10.65 16.35
N GLN A 40 33.51 9.58 16.86
CA GLN A 40 34.10 8.23 16.90
C GLN A 40 33.59 7.35 15.75
N PRO A 41 34.46 6.69 14.98
CA PRO A 41 34.04 5.74 13.95
C PRO A 41 33.28 4.55 14.54
N VAL A 42 32.09 4.27 14.00
CA VAL A 42 31.22 3.19 14.49
C VAL A 42 30.88 2.14 13.43
N ALA A 43 30.88 2.51 12.15
CA ALA A 43 30.57 1.59 11.05
C ALA A 43 31.18 2.07 9.73
N GLN A 44 31.39 1.13 8.81
CA GLN A 44 31.79 1.42 7.43
C GLN A 44 30.91 0.65 6.45
N CYS A 45 30.67 1.23 5.28
CA CYS A 45 29.93 0.56 4.20
C CYS A 45 30.40 1.00 2.82
N GLU A 46 30.04 0.22 1.81
CA GLU A 46 30.28 0.52 0.40
C GLU A 46 29.01 1.04 -0.27
N GLY A 47 29.10 2.17 -0.96
CA GLY A 47 27.98 2.78 -1.66
C GLY A 47 27.62 2.02 -2.94
N THR A 48 26.82 0.97 -2.79
CA THR A 48 26.38 0.10 -3.89
C THR A 48 24.93 0.34 -4.31
N LEU A 49 24.16 1.10 -3.53
CA LEU A 49 22.73 1.31 -3.81
C LEU A 49 22.54 2.19 -5.04
N ASN A 50 21.59 1.81 -5.90
CA ASN A 50 21.31 2.53 -7.13
C ASN A 50 20.55 3.84 -6.84
N ARG A 51 21.10 4.95 -7.33
CA ARG A 51 20.54 6.31 -7.26
C ARG A 51 20.39 6.88 -8.67
N PRO A 52 19.27 6.60 -9.36
CA PRO A 52 19.05 7.03 -10.75
C PRO A 52 19.15 8.55 -10.95
N GLY A 53 18.71 9.33 -9.95
CA GLY A 53 18.80 10.80 -9.98
C GLY A 53 20.24 11.34 -9.93
N VAL A 54 21.18 10.62 -9.28
CA VAL A 54 22.61 11.01 -9.24
C VAL A 54 23.25 10.76 -10.61
N LYS A 55 22.88 9.64 -11.25
CA LYS A 55 23.29 9.34 -12.64
C LYS A 55 22.74 10.35 -13.64
N GLN A 56 21.46 10.69 -13.55
CA GLN A 56 20.81 11.64 -14.46
C GLN A 56 21.44 13.04 -14.40
N ARG A 57 21.96 13.42 -13.23
CA ARG A 57 22.65 14.71 -13.00
C ARG A 57 24.16 14.67 -13.35
N GLY A 58 24.69 13.54 -13.83
CA GLY A 58 26.11 13.40 -14.18
C GLY A 58 27.05 13.43 -12.97
N LEU A 59 26.55 13.12 -11.76
CA LEU A 59 27.33 13.16 -10.53
C LEU A 59 28.02 11.82 -10.20
N HIS A 60 27.52 10.72 -10.79
CA HIS A 60 28.16 9.42 -10.76
C HIS A 60 27.79 8.60 -12.01
N PRO A 61 28.73 7.92 -12.71
CA PRO A 61 28.46 7.34 -14.03
C PRO A 61 27.43 6.19 -14.03
N SER A 62 27.43 5.36 -12.98
CA SER A 62 26.57 4.18 -12.90
C SER A 62 25.28 4.41 -12.10
N GLY A 63 25.25 5.43 -11.23
CA GLY A 63 24.23 5.59 -10.19
C GLY A 63 24.38 4.66 -8.98
N CYS A 64 25.23 3.63 -9.01
CA CYS A 64 25.50 2.74 -7.87
C CYS A 64 26.48 3.43 -6.91
N CYS A 65 25.95 4.32 -6.08
CA CYS A 65 26.72 5.22 -5.23
C CYS A 65 25.97 5.62 -3.94
N GLY A 66 24.76 5.09 -3.75
CA GLY A 66 23.97 5.30 -2.56
C GLY A 66 24.39 4.37 -1.42
N PHE A 67 24.18 4.82 -0.19
CA PHE A 67 24.48 4.05 1.01
C PHE A 67 23.35 4.16 2.03
N ASN A 68 23.33 3.20 2.96
CA ASN A 68 22.54 3.24 4.18
C ASN A 68 23.37 2.76 5.38
N PHE A 69 23.15 3.37 6.54
CA PHE A 69 23.64 2.86 7.83
C PHE A 69 22.45 2.61 8.74
N SER A 70 22.30 1.38 9.23
CA SER A 70 21.32 1.07 10.28
C SER A 70 21.89 1.47 11.64
N LEU A 71 21.20 2.39 12.29
CA LEU A 71 21.50 2.88 13.64
C LEU A 71 21.12 1.85 14.72
N ASP A 72 20.32 0.84 14.38
CA ASP A 72 19.95 -0.26 15.29
C ASP A 72 21.15 -1.13 15.68
N LEU A 73 22.18 -1.12 14.85
CA LEU A 73 23.42 -1.86 15.09
C LEU A 73 24.35 -1.17 16.09
N ILE A 74 24.04 0.06 16.49
CA ILE A 74 24.80 0.78 17.52
C ILE A 74 24.35 0.28 18.90
N PRO A 75 25.27 -0.25 19.72
CA PRO A 75 24.98 -0.68 21.08
C PRO A 75 24.21 0.37 21.88
N GLU A 76 23.16 -0.02 22.58
CA GLU A 76 22.35 0.89 23.41
C GLU A 76 23.19 1.65 24.44
N THR A 77 24.29 1.06 24.90
CA THR A 77 25.24 1.66 25.84
C THR A 77 25.98 2.89 25.27
N LEU A 78 25.96 3.09 23.96
CA LEU A 78 26.57 4.23 23.27
C LEU A 78 25.56 5.31 22.88
N ARG A 79 24.27 5.13 23.19
CA ARG A 79 23.19 6.06 22.83
C ARG A 79 22.98 7.09 23.96
N ASN A 80 23.03 8.38 23.62
CA ASN A 80 22.72 9.49 24.52
C ASN A 80 21.47 10.24 24.03
N GLU A 81 20.82 11.08 24.84
CA GLU A 81 19.58 11.80 24.41
C GLU A 81 19.74 12.58 23.10
N THR A 82 20.93 13.12 22.83
CA THR A 82 21.29 13.70 21.54
C THR A 82 22.74 13.38 21.23
N GLN A 83 22.99 12.92 20.02
CA GLN A 83 24.33 12.63 19.49
C GLN A 83 24.52 13.32 18.14
N ILE A 84 25.76 13.52 17.76
CA ILE A 84 26.13 14.05 16.45
C ILE A 84 26.54 12.89 15.56
N VAL A 85 25.80 12.67 14.47
CA VAL A 85 26.14 11.70 13.44
C VAL A 85 26.84 12.40 12.27
N SER A 86 27.97 11.85 11.85
CA SER A 86 28.67 12.29 10.65
C SER A 86 28.97 11.13 9.70
N VAL A 87 28.92 11.39 8.40
CA VAL A 87 29.33 10.43 7.38
C VAL A 87 30.44 11.04 6.53
N ARG A 88 31.54 10.30 6.38
CA ARG A 88 32.71 10.69 5.61
C ARG A 88 32.98 9.71 4.47
N LEU A 89 33.39 10.24 3.34
CA LEU A 89 33.95 9.49 2.22
C LEU A 89 35.43 9.20 2.50
N ILE A 90 35.80 7.92 2.43
CA ILE A 90 37.17 7.44 2.67
C ILE A 90 37.83 7.15 1.32
N GLN A 91 38.96 7.79 1.06
CA GLN A 91 39.78 7.54 -0.12
C GLN A 91 41.21 7.14 0.30
N PRO A 92 41.75 6.03 -0.23
CA PRO A 92 43.12 5.60 0.10
C PRO A 92 44.15 6.70 -0.18
N GLY A 93 44.97 7.02 0.81
CA GLY A 93 46.04 8.01 0.69
C GLY A 93 45.57 9.47 0.71
N GLN A 94 44.30 9.74 0.99
CA GLN A 94 43.75 11.10 1.12
C GLN A 94 43.05 11.29 2.47
N ALA A 95 42.91 12.54 2.91
CA ALA A 95 42.13 12.86 4.10
C ALA A 95 40.65 12.51 3.88
N PRO A 96 39.94 11.95 4.89
CA PRO A 96 38.49 11.72 4.81
C PRO A 96 37.72 12.99 4.47
N ILE A 97 36.76 12.88 3.56
CA ILE A 97 35.95 14.01 3.09
C ILE A 97 34.57 13.93 3.76
N GLU A 98 34.23 14.93 4.57
CA GLU A 98 32.90 15.04 5.18
C GLU A 98 31.83 15.29 4.10
N LEU A 99 30.75 14.51 4.13
CA LEU A 99 29.67 14.69 3.15
C LEU A 99 28.89 15.98 3.42
N ARG A 100 28.28 16.53 2.37
CA ARG A 100 27.40 17.68 2.52
C ARG A 100 26.15 17.29 3.31
N ASN A 101 25.62 18.22 4.11
CA ASN A 101 24.57 17.98 5.12
C ASN A 101 25.01 17.01 6.24
N SER A 102 26.32 16.84 6.46
CA SER A 102 26.92 16.18 7.59
C SER A 102 27.84 17.18 8.31
N PRO A 103 27.91 17.22 9.65
CA PRO A 103 27.19 16.37 10.61
C PRO A 103 25.69 16.75 10.79
N LYS A 104 24.90 15.81 11.33
CA LYS A 104 23.51 16.04 11.77
C LYS A 104 23.33 15.67 13.25
N ALA A 105 22.41 16.36 13.92
CA ALA A 105 21.96 15.95 15.25
C ALA A 105 21.01 14.74 15.13
N LEU A 106 21.37 13.65 15.79
CA LEU A 106 20.54 12.48 16.03
C LEU A 106 19.96 12.62 17.45
N VAL A 107 18.67 12.89 17.54
CA VAL A 107 17.94 12.77 18.80
C VAL A 107 17.47 11.34 18.89
N TRP A 108 17.99 10.60 19.88
CA TRP A 108 17.47 9.28 20.17
C TRP A 108 16.12 9.48 20.83
N ASN A 109 15.04 9.19 20.11
CA ASN A 109 13.73 9.14 20.72
C ASN A 109 13.69 7.93 21.67
N THR A 110 14.22 8.12 22.88
CA THR A 110 14.06 7.17 23.98
C THR A 110 12.56 7.07 24.27
N HIS A 111 12.02 5.85 24.11
CA HIS A 111 10.61 5.46 24.27
C HIS A 111 9.70 5.62 23.04
N TYR A 112 10.08 5.00 21.93
CA TYR A 112 9.10 4.14 21.26
C TYR A 112 9.42 2.68 21.59
N ASP A 113 8.74 2.15 22.60
CA ASP A 113 8.40 0.72 22.58
C ASP A 113 7.45 0.54 21.40
N ILE A 114 7.99 0.44 20.18
CA ILE A 114 7.30 -0.32 19.13
C ILE A 114 7.46 -1.76 19.61
N PRO A 115 6.40 -2.47 20.05
CA PRO A 115 6.55 -3.87 20.33
C PRO A 115 7.07 -4.49 19.04
N ALA A 116 8.27 -5.08 19.08
CA ALA A 116 8.89 -5.68 17.91
C ALA A 116 7.88 -6.66 17.30
N VAL A 117 7.20 -6.24 16.23
CA VAL A 117 6.24 -7.12 15.54
C VAL A 117 7.09 -8.27 15.04
N LYS A 118 6.82 -9.48 15.55
CA LYS A 118 7.60 -10.67 15.20
C LYS A 118 7.71 -10.75 13.68
N LYS A 119 8.90 -11.10 13.18
CA LYS A 119 9.07 -11.30 11.74
C LYS A 119 8.08 -12.34 11.25
N LEU A 120 7.41 -12.11 10.12
CA LEU A 120 6.32 -12.94 9.62
C LEU A 120 6.64 -13.46 8.22
N PHE A 121 6.48 -14.76 8.04
CA PHE A 121 6.48 -15.40 6.75
C PHE A 121 5.07 -15.92 6.45
N PHE A 122 4.46 -15.41 5.39
CA PHE A 122 3.19 -15.89 4.89
C PHE A 122 3.41 -16.72 3.62
N MET A 123 3.22 -18.03 3.73
CA MET A 123 3.21 -18.91 2.56
C MET A 123 1.90 -18.70 1.81
N HIS A 124 1.98 -18.02 0.66
CA HIS A 124 0.83 -17.68 -0.16
C HIS A 124 0.49 -18.83 -1.12
N ILE A 125 -0.56 -19.60 -0.80
CA ILE A 125 -1.12 -20.60 -1.71
C ILE A 125 -1.94 -19.89 -2.80
N ALA A 126 -1.59 -20.07 -4.06
CA ALA A 126 -2.30 -19.45 -5.18
C ALA A 126 -3.81 -19.75 -5.11
N LYS A 127 -4.65 -18.73 -5.33
CA LYS A 127 -6.13 -18.81 -5.29
C LYS A 127 -6.76 -19.14 -3.92
N ALA A 128 -6.00 -19.09 -2.83
CA ALA A 128 -6.48 -19.21 -1.45
C ALA A 128 -6.61 -17.84 -0.74
N ALA A 129 -7.23 -16.85 -1.41
CA ALA A 129 -7.46 -15.48 -0.90
C ALA A 129 -6.19 -14.68 -0.54
N GLY A 130 -5.00 -15.08 -1.01
CA GLY A 130 -3.77 -14.48 -0.51
C GLY A 130 -3.43 -13.09 -1.03
N THR A 131 -4.09 -12.53 -2.06
CA THR A 131 -3.94 -11.10 -2.39
C THR A 131 -4.52 -10.21 -1.28
N SER A 132 -5.70 -10.55 -0.76
CA SER A 132 -6.34 -9.83 0.34
C SER A 132 -5.59 -10.04 1.67
N ALA A 133 -5.14 -11.27 1.93
CA ALA A 133 -4.31 -11.57 3.10
C ALA A 133 -2.93 -10.90 3.02
N ASN A 134 -2.29 -10.86 1.84
CA ASN A 134 -1.05 -10.11 1.61
C ASN A 134 -1.23 -8.64 1.91
N HIS A 135 -2.28 -8.02 1.38
CA HIS A 135 -2.51 -6.60 1.60
C HIS A 135 -2.73 -6.28 3.09
N MET A 136 -3.44 -7.15 3.81
CA MET A 136 -3.60 -7.00 5.27
C MET A 136 -2.28 -7.16 6.01
N MET A 137 -1.57 -8.28 5.80
CA MET A 137 -0.35 -8.60 6.53
C MET A 137 0.79 -7.65 6.20
N ALA A 138 0.95 -7.25 4.93
CA ALA A 138 1.93 -6.25 4.54
C ALA A 138 1.67 -4.90 5.21
N GLY A 139 0.40 -4.56 5.46
CA GLY A 139 0.01 -3.35 6.19
C GLY A 139 0.39 -3.35 7.68
N LEU A 140 0.82 -4.49 8.23
CA LEU A 140 1.35 -4.58 9.60
C LEU A 140 2.84 -4.22 9.70
N TYR A 141 3.54 -4.11 8.58
CA TYR A 141 4.99 -3.88 8.51
C TYR A 141 5.29 -2.64 7.67
N SER A 142 6.50 -2.08 7.83
CA SER A 142 6.96 -1.00 6.97
C SER A 142 7.06 -1.49 5.52
N PRO A 143 6.65 -0.70 4.51
CA PRO A 143 6.86 -1.06 3.11
C PRO A 143 8.32 -1.34 2.74
N LEU A 144 9.27 -0.83 3.54
CA LEU A 144 10.71 -1.04 3.36
C LEU A 144 11.23 -2.31 4.04
N SER A 145 10.49 -2.88 4.99
CA SER A 145 10.83 -4.13 5.69
C SER A 145 9.97 -5.33 5.25
N GLY A 146 9.01 -5.12 4.35
CA GLY A 146 8.16 -6.15 3.79
C GLY A 146 8.44 -6.45 2.32
N ILE A 147 8.42 -7.74 1.94
CA ILE A 147 8.49 -8.19 0.56
C ILE A 147 7.36 -9.17 0.24
N THR A 148 6.69 -8.93 -0.89
CA THR A 148 5.67 -9.83 -1.44
C THR A 148 6.13 -10.36 -2.80
N HIS A 149 5.51 -11.45 -3.25
CA HIS A 149 5.84 -12.11 -4.52
C HIS A 149 7.31 -12.55 -4.60
N ILE A 150 7.84 -13.11 -3.52
CA ILE A 150 9.26 -13.48 -3.45
C ILE A 150 9.65 -14.47 -4.56
N GLU A 151 8.70 -15.27 -5.08
CA GLU A 151 8.89 -16.23 -6.16
C GLU A 151 9.52 -15.66 -7.43
N THR A 152 9.43 -14.35 -7.64
CA THR A 152 10.03 -13.64 -8.78
C THR A 152 11.43 -13.08 -8.48
N GLN A 153 11.85 -13.05 -7.21
CA GLN A 153 13.02 -12.30 -6.76
C GLN A 153 14.11 -13.18 -6.13
N PHE A 154 13.73 -14.29 -5.48
CA PHE A 154 14.68 -15.02 -4.63
C PHE A 154 15.76 -15.80 -5.37
N ARG A 155 15.64 -16.02 -6.69
CA ARG A 155 16.56 -16.89 -7.45
C ARG A 155 17.99 -16.36 -7.47
N ASP A 156 18.16 -15.04 -7.37
CA ASP A 156 19.45 -14.36 -7.42
C ASP A 156 19.96 -13.95 -6.03
N TRP A 157 19.27 -14.35 -4.96
CA TRP A 157 19.60 -13.91 -3.61
C TRP A 157 20.70 -14.76 -2.96
N PRO A 158 21.67 -14.12 -2.30
CA PRO A 158 22.59 -14.81 -1.40
C PRO A 158 21.84 -15.57 -0.30
N SER A 159 22.44 -16.65 0.19
CA SER A 159 21.86 -17.45 1.27
C SER A 159 21.59 -16.59 2.51
N GLY A 160 20.35 -16.63 3.01
CA GLY A 160 19.93 -15.85 4.19
C GLY A 160 19.53 -14.40 3.92
N HIS A 161 19.61 -13.90 2.68
CA HIS A 161 19.17 -12.54 2.31
C HIS A 161 17.72 -12.25 2.73
N ALA A 162 16.83 -13.25 2.63
CA ALA A 162 15.43 -13.12 3.01
C ALA A 162 15.22 -12.77 4.51
N ARG A 163 16.23 -13.00 5.37
CA ARG A 163 16.16 -12.70 6.81
C ARG A 163 16.13 -11.22 7.14
N GLN A 164 16.60 -10.38 6.24
CA GLN A 164 16.62 -8.93 6.44
C GLN A 164 15.19 -8.35 6.47
N PHE A 165 14.24 -9.03 5.85
CA PHE A 165 12.85 -8.58 5.80
C PHE A 165 12.08 -9.06 7.04
N ASP A 166 11.31 -8.15 7.61
CA ASP A 166 10.40 -8.42 8.72
C ASP A 166 9.11 -9.09 8.24
N PHE A 167 8.70 -8.83 6.99
CA PHE A 167 7.59 -9.53 6.36
C PHE A 167 8.00 -10.13 5.02
N VAL A 168 7.69 -11.42 4.83
CA VAL A 168 8.02 -12.17 3.61
C VAL A 168 6.78 -12.92 3.17
N SER A 169 6.36 -12.75 1.91
CA SER A 169 5.23 -13.48 1.35
C SER A 169 5.40 -13.86 -0.12
N GLY A 170 5.06 -15.09 -0.48
CA GLY A 170 5.12 -15.52 -1.88
C GLY A 170 4.58 -16.91 -2.15
N HIS A 171 4.44 -17.22 -3.44
CA HIS A 171 4.05 -18.51 -3.98
C HIS A 171 5.24 -19.50 -3.98
N ILE A 172 5.75 -19.81 -2.80
CA ILE A 172 6.88 -20.73 -2.63
C ILE A 172 6.50 -21.93 -1.76
N GLU A 173 7.08 -23.08 -2.08
CA GLU A 173 6.90 -24.28 -1.26
C GLU A 173 7.63 -24.12 0.08
N ALA A 174 7.03 -24.61 1.17
CA ALA A 174 7.56 -24.55 2.52
C ALA A 174 9.01 -25.09 2.63
N PRO A 175 9.40 -26.21 1.99
CA PRO A 175 10.80 -26.65 2.00
C PRO A 175 11.78 -25.67 1.33
N VAL A 176 11.32 -24.85 0.38
CA VAL A 176 12.13 -23.78 -0.23
C VAL A 176 12.27 -22.62 0.75
N ALA A 177 11.17 -22.20 1.39
CA ALA A 177 11.18 -21.16 2.42
C ALA A 177 12.13 -21.49 3.59
N SER A 178 12.21 -22.75 4.00
CA SER A 178 13.14 -23.19 5.05
C SER A 178 14.61 -22.97 4.66
N LYS A 179 14.96 -23.19 3.38
CA LYS A 179 16.32 -22.96 2.84
C LYS A 179 16.68 -21.48 2.72
N LEU A 180 15.69 -20.60 2.57
CA LEU A 180 15.89 -19.15 2.55
C LEU A 180 16.19 -18.54 3.93
N GLY A 181 16.19 -19.37 4.98
CA GLY A 181 16.59 -18.97 6.32
C GLY A 181 15.48 -18.30 7.12
N LEU A 182 14.23 -18.47 6.73
CA LEU A 182 13.03 -17.89 7.37
C LEU A 182 12.62 -18.58 8.69
N LYS A 183 13.48 -19.43 9.26
CA LYS A 183 13.18 -20.21 10.48
C LYS A 183 12.90 -19.36 11.73
N ASN A 184 13.30 -18.08 11.72
CA ASN A 184 13.09 -17.15 12.83
C ASN A 184 11.84 -16.26 12.59
N HIS A 185 11.16 -16.45 11.47
CA HIS A 185 9.87 -15.82 11.21
C HIS A 185 8.77 -16.68 11.85
N VAL A 186 7.65 -16.05 12.15
CA VAL A 186 6.37 -16.70 12.42
C VAL A 186 5.82 -17.20 11.10
N TRP A 187 5.57 -18.49 10.97
CA TRP A 187 5.10 -19.12 9.74
C TRP A 187 3.58 -19.23 9.74
N VAL A 188 2.95 -18.56 8.78
CA VAL A 188 1.50 -18.59 8.63
C VAL A 188 1.06 -18.93 7.22
N THR A 189 -0.12 -19.53 7.08
CA THR A 189 -0.72 -19.79 5.75
C THR A 189 -2.24 -19.96 5.83
N LEU A 190 -2.89 -19.86 4.67
CA LEU A 190 -4.33 -20.02 4.48
C LEU A 190 -4.60 -21.09 3.44
N PHE A 191 -5.42 -22.07 3.81
CA PHE A 191 -5.99 -23.06 2.92
C PHE A 191 -7.42 -22.68 2.54
N ARG A 192 -7.88 -23.13 1.38
CA ARG A 192 -9.26 -22.95 0.92
C ARG A 192 -9.90 -24.32 0.73
N LYS A 193 -11.23 -24.41 0.82
CA LYS A 193 -11.94 -25.66 0.52
C LYS A 193 -11.48 -26.19 -0.86
N PRO A 194 -11.03 -27.47 -0.96
CA PRO A 194 -10.31 -27.95 -2.15
C PRO A 194 -11.10 -27.84 -3.45
N LYS A 195 -12.39 -28.16 -3.44
CA LYS A 195 -13.25 -28.10 -4.63
C LYS A 195 -13.39 -26.65 -5.17
N PRO A 196 -13.83 -25.64 -4.38
CA PRO A 196 -13.79 -24.23 -4.78
C PRO A 196 -12.41 -23.69 -5.16
N HIS A 197 -11.35 -24.19 -4.54
CA HIS A 197 -9.97 -23.81 -4.84
C HIS A 197 -9.55 -24.28 -6.24
N LEU A 198 -9.73 -25.56 -6.55
CA LEU A 198 -9.43 -26.15 -7.86
C LEU A 198 -10.16 -25.43 -9.00
N PHE A 199 -11.48 -25.20 -8.86
CA PHE A 199 -12.24 -24.47 -9.88
C PHE A 199 -11.85 -23.00 -10.01
N SER A 200 -11.38 -22.37 -8.92
CA SER A 200 -10.83 -21.03 -9.00
C SER A 200 -9.50 -21.00 -9.76
N HIS A 201 -8.71 -22.08 -9.70
CA HIS A 201 -7.49 -22.24 -10.47
C HIS A 201 -7.77 -22.57 -11.95
N ILE A 202 -8.70 -23.48 -12.22
CA ILE A 202 -9.16 -23.83 -13.57
C ILE A 202 -9.68 -22.59 -14.29
N ASN A 203 -10.57 -21.81 -13.66
CA ASN A 203 -11.10 -20.58 -14.27
C ASN A 203 -10.02 -19.52 -14.52
N TRP A 204 -8.94 -19.48 -13.73
CA TRP A 204 -7.79 -18.63 -14.03
C TRP A 204 -7.00 -19.11 -15.25
N LEU A 205 -6.80 -20.43 -15.41
CA LEU A 205 -6.19 -21.01 -16.60
C LEU A 205 -7.06 -20.80 -17.86
N ARG A 206 -8.39 -20.94 -17.75
CA ARG A 206 -9.34 -20.61 -18.83
C ARG A 206 -9.19 -19.17 -19.29
N HIS A 207 -9.06 -18.24 -18.35
CA HIS A 207 -8.89 -16.82 -18.67
C HIS A 207 -7.58 -16.52 -19.41
N ILE A 208 -6.53 -17.29 -19.19
CA ILE A 208 -5.31 -17.18 -20.03
C ILE A 208 -5.64 -17.54 -21.49
N GLY A 209 -6.55 -18.48 -21.73
CA GLY A 209 -6.95 -18.93 -23.06
C GLY A 209 -8.08 -18.11 -23.72
N SER A 210 -8.68 -17.14 -23.01
CA SER A 210 -9.83 -16.39 -23.54
C SER A 210 -9.45 -15.39 -24.65
N ASP A 211 -8.19 -14.97 -24.69
CA ASP A 211 -7.64 -14.12 -25.75
C ASP A 211 -6.22 -14.58 -26.10
N PRO A 212 -6.06 -15.45 -27.12
CA PRO A 212 -4.77 -16.01 -27.52
C PRO A 212 -3.78 -14.94 -28.02
N ASP A 213 -4.28 -13.80 -28.49
CA ASP A 213 -3.46 -12.72 -29.03
C ASP A 213 -3.00 -11.73 -27.95
N SER A 214 -3.56 -11.81 -26.74
CA SER A 214 -3.18 -10.96 -25.62
C SER A 214 -1.72 -11.16 -25.17
N GLU A 215 -1.08 -10.08 -24.74
CA GLU A 215 0.23 -10.13 -24.08
C GLU A 215 0.19 -10.99 -22.80
N PHE A 216 -0.96 -11.06 -22.14
CA PHE A 216 -1.20 -11.91 -20.99
C PHE A 216 -1.09 -13.40 -21.35
N HIS A 217 -1.69 -13.84 -22.46
CA HIS A 217 -1.55 -15.21 -22.97
C HIS A 217 -0.10 -15.49 -23.38
N LYS A 218 0.53 -14.58 -24.13
CA LYS A 218 1.88 -14.73 -24.66
C LYS A 218 2.97 -14.81 -23.59
N ALA A 219 2.75 -14.23 -22.41
CA ALA A 219 3.69 -14.27 -21.28
C ALA A 219 3.84 -15.66 -20.61
N HIS A 220 2.97 -16.63 -20.94
CA HIS A 220 3.00 -17.97 -20.36
C HIS A 220 3.72 -18.99 -21.25
N SER A 221 4.20 -20.09 -20.66
CA SER A 221 4.92 -21.14 -21.40
C SER A 221 4.01 -21.82 -22.44
N GLY A 222 4.61 -22.36 -23.51
CA GLY A 222 3.87 -23.03 -24.59
C GLY A 222 2.86 -24.07 -24.10
N LYS A 223 3.26 -24.90 -23.13
CA LYS A 223 2.41 -25.94 -22.51
C LYS A 223 1.23 -25.34 -21.73
N VAL A 224 1.46 -24.26 -20.98
CA VAL A 224 0.39 -23.58 -20.24
C VAL A 224 -0.59 -22.91 -21.19
N ARG A 225 -0.11 -22.33 -22.30
CA ARG A 225 -0.96 -21.75 -23.34
C ARG A 225 -1.85 -22.80 -24.00
N GLU A 226 -1.30 -23.94 -24.38
CA GLU A 226 -2.06 -25.05 -24.99
C GLU A 226 -3.13 -25.60 -24.04
N LEU A 227 -2.78 -25.81 -22.77
CA LEU A 227 -3.74 -26.20 -21.74
C LEU A 227 -4.84 -25.16 -21.55
N ALA A 228 -4.47 -23.87 -21.52
CA ALA A 228 -5.41 -22.78 -21.35
C ALA A 228 -6.45 -22.72 -22.48
N LEU A 229 -6.03 -22.96 -23.73
CA LEU A 229 -6.94 -23.05 -24.89
C LEU A 229 -7.89 -24.24 -24.77
N ARG A 230 -7.37 -25.43 -24.42
CA ARG A 230 -8.22 -26.62 -24.18
C ARG A 230 -9.25 -26.37 -23.09
N LEU A 231 -8.83 -25.79 -21.97
CA LEU A 231 -9.72 -25.46 -20.86
C LEU A 231 -10.75 -24.39 -21.23
N ALA A 232 -10.38 -23.40 -22.05
CA ALA A 232 -11.30 -22.36 -22.53
C ALA A 232 -12.43 -22.94 -23.40
N ALA A 233 -12.15 -24.01 -24.14
CA ALA A 233 -13.13 -24.72 -24.96
C ALA A 233 -14.04 -25.70 -24.18
N VAL A 234 -13.79 -25.94 -22.89
CA VAL A 234 -14.64 -26.81 -22.07
C VAL A 234 -15.97 -26.10 -21.79
N GLU A 235 -17.08 -26.70 -22.19
CA GLU A 235 -18.43 -26.20 -21.88
C GLU A 235 -18.88 -26.67 -20.48
N PRO A 236 -19.77 -25.92 -19.80
CA PRO A 236 -20.40 -26.39 -18.56
C PRO A 236 -21.11 -27.73 -18.76
N GLY A 237 -20.88 -28.71 -17.88
CA GLY A 237 -21.46 -30.05 -18.01
C GLY A 237 -20.61 -31.06 -18.78
N ASP A 238 -19.57 -30.63 -19.51
CA ASP A 238 -18.73 -31.53 -20.29
C ASP A 238 -17.65 -32.20 -19.44
N ASN A 239 -18.05 -33.25 -18.71
CA ASN A 239 -17.16 -34.05 -17.87
C ASN A 239 -16.00 -34.67 -18.68
N ALA A 240 -16.23 -35.07 -19.93
CA ALA A 240 -15.21 -35.72 -20.76
C ALA A 240 -14.11 -34.73 -21.17
N ALA A 241 -14.48 -33.55 -21.64
CA ALA A 241 -13.53 -32.50 -22.01
C ALA A 241 -12.76 -31.99 -20.79
N LEU A 242 -13.42 -31.83 -19.64
CA LEU A 242 -12.73 -31.45 -18.40
C LEU A 242 -11.75 -32.54 -17.94
N SER A 243 -12.14 -33.83 -18.00
CA SER A 243 -11.24 -34.96 -17.67
C SER A 243 -9.98 -34.93 -18.52
N ALA A 244 -10.14 -34.79 -19.84
CA ALA A 244 -9.04 -34.80 -20.81
C ALA A 244 -8.08 -33.62 -20.62
N ALA A 245 -8.57 -32.48 -20.13
CA ALA A 245 -7.73 -31.33 -19.81
C ALA A 245 -6.97 -31.48 -18.48
N LEU A 246 -7.53 -32.19 -17.49
CA LEU A 246 -6.92 -32.37 -16.17
C LEU A 246 -5.93 -33.55 -16.13
N ASP A 247 -6.27 -34.68 -16.76
CA ASP A 247 -5.44 -35.89 -16.81
C ASP A 247 -4.52 -35.90 -18.04
N ASP A 248 -3.70 -34.85 -18.15
CA ASP A 248 -2.76 -34.70 -19.24
C ASP A 248 -1.60 -35.71 -19.15
N GLN A 249 -1.16 -36.22 -20.30
CA GLN A 249 -0.02 -37.15 -20.40
C GLN A 249 1.30 -36.49 -20.02
N ASP A 250 1.39 -35.16 -20.09
CA ASP A 250 2.54 -34.39 -19.66
C ASP A 250 2.53 -34.21 -18.12
N PRO A 251 3.53 -34.77 -17.40
CA PRO A 251 3.61 -34.63 -15.95
C PRO A 251 3.68 -33.17 -15.48
N THR A 252 4.25 -32.27 -16.28
CA THR A 252 4.36 -30.84 -15.93
C THR A 252 3.00 -30.16 -15.91
N VAL A 253 2.10 -30.54 -16.82
CA VAL A 253 0.72 -30.05 -16.87
C VAL A 253 -0.10 -30.66 -15.73
N ARG A 254 0.04 -31.97 -15.50
CA ARG A 254 -0.65 -32.68 -14.41
C ARG A 254 -0.36 -32.08 -13.02
N THR A 255 0.87 -31.62 -12.78
CA THR A 255 1.25 -30.96 -11.50
C THR A 255 0.58 -29.61 -11.25
N LEU A 256 -0.08 -29.01 -12.25
CA LEU A 256 -0.89 -27.79 -12.11
C LEU A 256 -2.23 -28.06 -11.42
N PHE A 257 -2.67 -29.32 -11.36
CA PHE A 257 -3.93 -29.72 -10.73
C PHE A 257 -3.74 -30.67 -9.55
N ASP A 258 -2.71 -31.51 -9.58
CA ASP A 258 -2.45 -32.54 -8.56
C ASP A 258 -2.29 -31.93 -7.16
N ASN A 259 -3.32 -32.03 -6.32
CA ASN A 259 -3.33 -31.73 -4.89
C ASN A 259 -2.56 -30.45 -4.54
N ARG A 260 -2.95 -29.37 -5.23
CA ARG A 260 -2.16 -28.14 -5.33
C ARG A 260 -1.83 -27.51 -3.99
N GLN A 261 -2.74 -27.56 -3.03
CA GLN A 261 -2.48 -26.98 -1.71
C GLN A 261 -1.48 -27.83 -0.93
N THR A 262 -1.57 -29.16 -1.03
CA THR A 262 -0.63 -30.11 -0.43
C THR A 262 0.77 -29.96 -1.01
N ARG A 263 0.90 -29.68 -2.32
CA ARG A 263 2.20 -29.49 -2.98
C ARG A 263 3.03 -28.34 -2.39
N TYR A 264 2.40 -27.30 -1.85
CA TYR A 264 3.12 -26.23 -1.14
C TYR A 264 3.84 -26.73 0.12
N LEU A 265 3.45 -27.88 0.68
CA LEU A 265 4.07 -28.50 1.84
C LEU A 265 5.17 -29.51 1.47
N LEU A 266 5.40 -29.74 0.18
CA LEU A 266 6.28 -30.78 -0.33
C LEU A 266 7.45 -30.19 -1.13
N PRO A 267 8.55 -30.94 -1.34
CA PRO A 267 9.63 -30.51 -2.21
C PRO A 267 9.14 -30.23 -3.63
N ARG A 268 9.66 -29.17 -4.25
CA ARG A 268 9.25 -28.71 -5.60
C ARG A 268 9.37 -29.77 -6.69
N ASN A 269 10.28 -30.73 -6.53
CA ASN A 269 10.51 -31.85 -7.45
C ASN A 269 9.61 -33.08 -7.19
N THR A 270 8.60 -32.99 -6.33
CA THR A 270 7.65 -34.08 -6.09
C THR A 270 6.87 -34.36 -7.37
N SER A 271 7.05 -35.53 -7.99
CA SER A 271 6.38 -35.86 -9.26
C SER A 271 4.85 -36.00 -9.10
N HIS A 272 4.42 -36.66 -8.04
CA HIS A 272 3.00 -36.90 -7.73
C HIS A 272 2.74 -36.86 -6.22
N VAL A 273 1.58 -36.35 -5.80
CA VAL A 273 1.14 -36.41 -4.40
C VAL A 273 0.38 -37.70 -4.14
N ASP A 274 0.98 -38.58 -3.35
CA ASP A 274 0.44 -39.88 -2.96
C ASP A 274 0.29 -40.01 -1.43
N ASP A 275 -0.23 -41.16 -0.98
CA ASP A 275 -0.41 -41.45 0.45
C ASP A 275 0.93 -41.40 1.23
N SER A 276 2.05 -41.75 0.58
CA SER A 276 3.40 -41.66 1.18
C SER A 276 3.86 -40.21 1.41
N SER A 277 3.34 -39.29 0.63
CA SER A 277 3.64 -37.85 0.71
C SER A 277 2.94 -37.18 1.90
N MET A 278 1.83 -37.74 2.37
CA MET A 278 1.02 -37.13 3.43
C MET A 278 1.74 -37.00 4.76
N ALA A 279 2.53 -38.00 5.16
CA ALA A 279 3.31 -37.93 6.39
C ALA A 279 4.29 -36.73 6.38
N ARG A 280 4.91 -36.45 5.21
CA ARG A 280 5.80 -35.31 5.02
C ARG A 280 5.03 -33.99 5.02
N ALA A 281 3.88 -33.95 4.35
CA ALA A 281 3.04 -32.76 4.30
C ALA A 281 2.54 -32.35 5.70
N PHE A 282 2.05 -33.29 6.51
CA PHE A 282 1.64 -33.02 7.89
C PHE A 282 2.80 -32.57 8.77
N LYS A 283 3.96 -33.24 8.67
CA LYS A 283 5.17 -32.83 9.38
C LYS A 283 5.60 -31.40 9.01
N GLN A 284 5.49 -31.03 7.73
CA GLN A 284 5.80 -29.67 7.29
C GLN A 284 4.75 -28.66 7.79
N LEU A 285 3.48 -29.06 7.87
CA LEU A 285 2.40 -28.25 8.42
C LEU A 285 2.59 -27.95 9.91
N ASP A 286 3.21 -28.87 10.66
CA ASP A 286 3.55 -28.68 12.07
C ASP A 286 4.62 -27.59 12.29
N ALA A 287 5.35 -27.21 11.25
CA ALA A 287 6.30 -26.09 11.32
C ALA A 287 5.62 -24.71 11.23
N PHE A 288 4.31 -24.66 10.97
CA PHE A 288 3.56 -23.40 10.93
C PHE A 288 3.02 -23.03 12.31
N ASP A 289 3.30 -21.81 12.74
CA ASP A 289 2.74 -21.24 13.97
C ASP A 289 1.22 -21.01 13.86
N LEU A 290 0.72 -20.70 12.65
CA LEU A 290 -0.70 -20.53 12.40
C LEU A 290 -1.14 -20.97 11.00
N VAL A 291 -2.12 -21.87 10.97
CA VAL A 291 -2.80 -22.31 9.74
C VAL A 291 -4.28 -22.00 9.83
N GLY A 292 -4.83 -21.38 8.79
CA GLY A 292 -6.25 -21.02 8.74
C GLY A 292 -6.95 -21.50 7.48
N ALA A 293 -8.27 -21.33 7.48
CA ALA A 293 -9.12 -21.57 6.32
C ALA A 293 -9.68 -20.23 5.80
N VAL A 294 -9.71 -20.04 4.48
CA VAL A 294 -10.31 -18.85 3.84
C VAL A 294 -11.76 -18.65 4.23
N GLU A 295 -12.49 -19.75 4.43
CA GLU A 295 -13.88 -19.78 4.87
C GLU A 295 -14.07 -19.30 6.32
N GLN A 296 -12.99 -19.15 7.08
CA GLN A 296 -12.96 -18.66 8.47
C GLN A 296 -11.87 -17.60 8.64
N ILE A 297 -11.71 -16.71 7.66
CA ILE A 297 -10.60 -15.77 7.64
C ILE A 297 -10.65 -14.75 8.79
N GLU A 298 -11.84 -14.42 9.29
CA GLU A 298 -12.01 -13.57 10.47
C GLU A 298 -11.39 -14.20 11.71
N VAL A 299 -11.57 -15.53 11.88
CA VAL A 299 -10.96 -16.30 12.97
C VAL A 299 -9.44 -16.30 12.82
N PHE A 300 -8.94 -16.61 11.63
CA PHE A 300 -7.51 -16.58 11.35
C PHE A 300 -6.89 -15.21 11.65
N ASN A 301 -7.56 -14.12 11.28
CA ASN A 301 -7.08 -12.76 11.56
C ASN A 301 -7.03 -12.44 13.06
N GLN A 302 -7.98 -12.96 13.85
CA GLN A 302 -7.95 -12.80 15.30
C GLN A 302 -6.78 -13.59 15.91
N GLU A 303 -6.61 -14.86 15.51
CA GLU A 303 -5.51 -15.70 15.97
C GLU A 303 -4.15 -15.12 15.59
N LEU A 304 -4.02 -14.57 14.38
CA LEU A 304 -2.80 -13.91 13.90
C LEU A 304 -2.45 -12.68 14.74
N LYS A 305 -3.44 -11.85 15.07
CA LYS A 305 -3.24 -10.66 15.92
C LYS A 305 -2.73 -11.05 17.30
N THR A 306 -3.32 -12.07 17.91
CA THR A 306 -2.84 -12.62 19.19
C THR A 306 -1.41 -13.14 19.08
N LEU A 307 -1.11 -13.89 18.02
CA LEU A 307 0.22 -14.48 17.80
C LEU A 307 1.33 -13.42 17.63
N LEU A 308 1.00 -12.31 16.95
CA LEU A 308 1.88 -11.18 16.71
C LEU A 308 1.88 -10.15 17.86
N ASN A 309 1.07 -10.37 18.91
CA ASN A 309 0.87 -9.42 20.01
C ASN A 309 0.42 -8.03 19.55
N THR A 310 -0.40 -7.97 18.49
CA THR A 310 -0.93 -6.72 17.92
C THR A 310 -2.38 -6.51 18.33
N GLN A 311 -2.69 -5.38 18.98
CA GLN A 311 -4.03 -5.04 19.49
C GLN A 311 -4.99 -4.45 18.42
N GLU A 312 -4.54 -4.24 17.18
CA GLU A 312 -5.35 -3.53 16.16
C GLU A 312 -6.29 -4.42 15.36
N SER A 313 -7.52 -3.94 15.14
CA SER A 313 -8.50 -4.60 14.28
C SER A 313 -8.64 -3.91 12.91
N THR A 314 -8.08 -4.51 11.86
CA THR A 314 -8.47 -4.23 10.47
C THR A 314 -9.47 -5.28 10.00
N ALA A 315 -10.66 -4.85 9.58
CA ALA A 315 -11.59 -5.68 8.83
C ALA A 315 -11.08 -5.82 7.38
N LEU A 316 -11.22 -7.01 6.80
CA LEU A 316 -10.86 -7.25 5.40
C LEU A 316 -11.89 -6.60 4.46
N PRO A 317 -11.45 -5.96 3.37
CA PRO A 317 -12.33 -5.69 2.23
C PRO A 317 -12.89 -7.01 1.70
N SER A 318 -14.15 -7.02 1.28
CA SER A 318 -14.78 -8.19 0.69
C SER A 318 -14.00 -8.68 -0.54
N LEU A 319 -13.88 -10.00 -0.65
CA LEU A 319 -13.21 -10.70 -1.76
C LEU A 319 -13.95 -10.43 -3.08
N ASN A 320 -13.45 -9.48 -3.87
CA ASN A 320 -13.93 -9.29 -5.24
C ASN A 320 -13.44 -10.42 -6.14
N ARG A 321 -14.41 -11.13 -6.72
CA ARG A 321 -14.20 -12.09 -7.81
C ARG A 321 -14.10 -11.28 -9.10
N ALA A 322 -12.99 -11.40 -9.82
CA ALA A 322 -13.00 -11.06 -11.23
C ALA A 322 -13.99 -12.02 -11.92
N PRO A 323 -15.00 -11.54 -12.66
CA PRO A 323 -15.79 -12.41 -13.51
C PRO A 323 -14.95 -12.77 -14.73
N SER A 324 -14.75 -14.06 -15.00
CA SER A 324 -14.58 -14.50 -16.38
C SER A 324 -15.96 -14.39 -17.04
N GLU A 325 -15.99 -14.05 -18.33
CA GLU A 325 -17.19 -14.30 -19.12
C GLU A 325 -17.42 -15.84 -19.09
N ASN A 326 -18.53 -16.27 -18.50
CA ASN A 326 -18.92 -17.67 -18.31
C ASN A 326 -17.95 -18.57 -17.48
N PRO A 327 -17.86 -18.42 -16.14
CA PRO A 327 -17.02 -19.29 -15.31
C PRO A 327 -17.61 -20.70 -15.21
N LEU A 328 -16.76 -21.73 -15.25
CA LEU A 328 -17.17 -23.08 -14.88
C LEU A 328 -17.62 -23.09 -13.42
N ARG A 329 -18.81 -23.62 -13.16
CA ARG A 329 -19.33 -23.73 -11.80
C ARG A 329 -19.12 -25.12 -11.25
N LEU A 330 -19.07 -25.16 -9.93
CA LEU A 330 -18.81 -26.37 -9.16
C LEU A 330 -19.94 -27.40 -9.28
N GLU A 331 -21.16 -26.90 -9.50
CA GLU A 331 -22.38 -27.69 -9.68
C GLU A 331 -22.50 -28.31 -11.07
N ASP A 332 -21.71 -27.87 -12.06
CA ASP A 332 -21.84 -28.32 -13.44
C ASP A 332 -21.10 -29.64 -13.73
N PHE A 333 -20.34 -30.20 -12.77
CA PHE A 333 -19.45 -31.35 -13.01
C PHE A 333 -19.50 -32.39 -11.88
N ASP A 334 -19.23 -33.64 -12.25
CA ASP A 334 -19.20 -34.77 -11.33
C ASP A 334 -18.05 -34.63 -10.32
N GLU A 335 -18.32 -34.88 -9.03
CA GLU A 335 -17.27 -34.78 -8.01
C GLU A 335 -16.21 -35.88 -8.20
N GLU A 336 -16.58 -37.06 -8.68
CA GLU A 336 -15.66 -38.19 -8.88
C GLU A 336 -14.52 -37.86 -9.85
N LEU A 337 -14.80 -37.05 -10.89
CA LEU A 337 -13.85 -36.57 -11.88
C LEU A 337 -12.63 -35.88 -11.25
N ILE A 338 -12.90 -35.06 -10.24
CA ILE A 338 -11.90 -34.17 -9.63
C ILE A 338 -11.26 -34.79 -8.40
N LEU A 339 -11.82 -35.87 -7.84
CA LEU A 339 -11.32 -36.52 -6.62
C LEU A 339 -9.82 -36.82 -6.66
N PRO A 340 -9.24 -37.37 -7.76
CA PRO A 340 -7.80 -37.64 -7.82
C PRO A 340 -6.93 -36.40 -7.58
N PHE A 341 -7.41 -35.23 -8.02
CA PHE A 341 -6.69 -33.96 -7.96
C PHE A 341 -6.86 -33.23 -6.63
N ILE A 342 -7.82 -33.63 -5.78
CA ILE A 342 -8.09 -32.95 -4.50
C ILE A 342 -8.09 -33.88 -3.29
N ARG A 343 -7.90 -35.19 -3.47
CA ARG A 343 -7.99 -36.19 -2.38
C ARG A 343 -7.12 -35.81 -1.18
N HIS A 344 -5.85 -35.51 -1.42
CA HIS A 344 -4.90 -35.16 -0.37
C HIS A 344 -5.12 -33.74 0.16
N ASP A 345 -5.53 -32.81 -0.71
CA ASP A 345 -5.96 -31.47 -0.29
C ASP A 345 -7.16 -31.54 0.68
N ARG A 346 -8.08 -32.50 0.49
CA ARG A 346 -9.20 -32.74 1.43
C ARG A 346 -8.70 -33.18 2.80
N GLU A 347 -7.70 -34.05 2.86
CA GLU A 347 -7.14 -34.52 4.13
C GLU A 347 -6.38 -33.40 4.85
N ILE A 348 -5.55 -32.62 4.14
CA ILE A 348 -4.91 -31.42 4.71
C ILE A 348 -5.96 -30.43 5.20
N TYR A 349 -6.98 -30.14 4.40
CA TYR A 349 -8.02 -29.18 4.77
C TYR A 349 -8.84 -29.62 5.98
N LYS A 350 -9.15 -30.92 6.10
CA LYS A 350 -9.78 -31.49 7.31
C LYS A 350 -8.92 -31.27 8.54
N ASP A 351 -7.60 -31.49 8.44
CA ASP A 351 -6.68 -31.24 9.54
C ASP A 351 -6.60 -29.76 9.91
N VAL A 352 -6.57 -28.85 8.93
CA VAL A 352 -6.62 -27.40 9.18
C VAL A 352 -7.88 -27.02 9.97
N LEU A 353 -9.05 -27.52 9.55
CA LEU A 353 -10.29 -27.28 10.30
C LEU A 353 -10.26 -27.85 11.72
N ARG A 354 -9.66 -29.04 11.90
CA ARG A 354 -9.45 -29.66 13.20
C ARG A 354 -8.59 -28.77 14.11
N ARG A 355 -7.46 -28.27 13.60
CA ARG A 355 -6.56 -27.37 14.34
C ARG A 355 -7.25 -26.06 14.73
N VAL A 356 -8.03 -25.47 13.82
CA VAL A 356 -8.83 -24.26 14.11
C VAL A 356 -9.86 -24.53 15.22
N ARG A 357 -10.56 -25.67 15.20
CA ARG A 357 -11.52 -26.04 16.26
C ARG A 357 -10.84 -26.24 17.61
N GLN A 358 -9.71 -26.95 17.63
CA GLN A 358 -8.94 -27.23 18.85
C GLN A 358 -8.46 -25.94 19.52
N ARG A 359 -7.90 -24.99 18.77
CA ARG A 359 -7.45 -23.69 19.31
C ARG A 359 -8.59 -22.84 19.88
N ARG A 360 -9.80 -23.02 19.35
CA ARG A 360 -11.02 -22.34 19.85
C ARG A 360 -11.66 -23.02 21.07
N GLY A 361 -11.08 -24.11 21.59
CA GLY A 361 -11.62 -24.82 22.74
C GLY A 361 -12.92 -25.60 22.46
N LEU A 362 -13.25 -25.85 21.18
CA LEU A 362 -14.41 -26.66 20.81
C LEU A 362 -14.03 -28.14 20.84
N GLN A 363 -14.53 -28.89 21.84
CA GLN A 363 -14.35 -30.35 21.90
C GLN A 363 -15.08 -31.05 20.74
N ASP A 364 -14.43 -32.07 20.15
CA ASP A 364 -14.97 -32.88 19.06
C ASP A 364 -16.06 -33.82 19.61
N THR A 365 -17.26 -33.30 19.79
CA THR A 365 -18.43 -34.13 20.06
C THR A 365 -18.90 -34.67 18.72
N GLY A 366 -18.54 -35.92 18.43
CA GLY A 366 -18.82 -36.64 17.18
C GLY A 366 -20.31 -36.86 16.88
N LYS A 367 -21.11 -35.79 16.77
CA LYS A 367 -22.48 -35.83 16.28
C LYS A 367 -22.55 -35.09 14.95
N LYS A 368 -22.97 -35.83 13.92
CA LYS A 368 -23.38 -35.33 12.61
C LYS A 368 -24.30 -34.12 12.81
N HIS A 369 -23.83 -32.92 12.48
CA HIS A 369 -24.69 -31.75 12.45
C HIS A 369 -25.48 -31.75 11.14
N GLU A 370 -26.76 -32.08 11.24
CA GLU A 370 -27.79 -31.58 10.34
C GLU A 370 -27.69 -30.05 10.23
N LEU A 371 -27.84 -29.57 9.00
CA LEU A 371 -28.01 -28.15 8.65
C LEU A 371 -29.26 -27.59 9.37
N ALA A 372 -29.08 -27.09 10.59
CA ALA A 372 -30.10 -26.35 11.29
C ALA A 372 -30.15 -24.90 10.79
N ARG A 373 -31.35 -24.50 10.38
CA ARG A 373 -31.75 -23.19 9.85
C ARG A 373 -31.24 -22.02 10.70
N GLN A 374 -30.83 -20.95 10.02
CA GLN A 374 -30.50 -19.65 10.63
C GLN A 374 -31.64 -19.16 11.54
N PRO A 375 -31.37 -18.71 12.78
CA PRO A 375 -32.30 -17.88 13.52
C PRO A 375 -32.23 -16.43 13.02
N LYS A 376 -33.40 -15.80 12.91
CA LYS A 376 -33.57 -14.37 12.61
C LYS A 376 -32.80 -13.49 13.63
N PRO A 377 -32.33 -12.30 13.24
CA PRO A 377 -31.49 -11.46 14.10
C PRO A 377 -32.30 -10.95 15.29
N HIS A 378 -31.95 -11.42 16.49
CA HIS A 378 -32.28 -10.72 17.72
C HIS A 378 -31.42 -9.45 17.80
N ALA A 379 -32.08 -8.33 18.05
CA ALA A 379 -31.44 -7.06 18.35
C ALA A 379 -30.52 -7.22 19.59
N TYR A 380 -29.22 -7.26 19.35
CA TYR A 380 -28.23 -7.14 20.42
C TYR A 380 -28.03 -5.67 20.75
N LEU A 381 -28.40 -5.31 21.99
CA LEU A 381 -27.96 -4.10 22.66
C LEU A 381 -26.43 -4.03 22.62
N LEU A 382 -25.88 -3.04 21.94
CA LEU A 382 -24.45 -2.76 21.93
C LEU A 382 -24.00 -2.33 23.35
N PRO A 383 -22.93 -2.91 23.90
CA PRO A 383 -22.27 -2.35 25.08
C PRO A 383 -21.73 -0.97 24.70
N GLN A 384 -21.97 0.03 25.54
CA GLN A 384 -21.38 1.35 25.37
C GLN A 384 -19.85 1.22 25.52
N LEU A 385 -19.15 1.17 24.38
CA LEU A 385 -17.70 1.22 24.31
C LEU A 385 -17.24 2.60 24.76
N GLN A 386 -16.35 2.62 25.75
CA GLN A 386 -15.67 3.85 26.14
C GLN A 386 -14.77 4.35 25.01
N PRO A 387 -14.62 5.67 24.82
CA PRO A 387 -13.79 6.21 23.76
C PRO A 387 -12.32 5.96 24.09
N VAL A 388 -11.64 5.13 23.30
CA VAL A 388 -10.18 5.08 23.27
C VAL A 388 -9.69 6.27 22.44
N ASP A 389 -8.73 7.01 22.96
CA ASP A 389 -8.20 8.24 22.34
C ASP A 389 -7.48 7.91 21.01
N THR A 390 -7.98 8.44 19.87
CA THR A 390 -7.74 7.91 18.51
C THR A 390 -6.85 8.81 17.63
N ALA A 391 -6.05 9.70 18.20
CA ALA A 391 -5.53 10.85 17.44
C ALA A 391 -4.18 10.70 16.71
N THR A 392 -3.45 9.57 16.80
CA THR A 392 -2.00 9.55 16.44
C THR A 392 -1.50 8.46 15.47
N HIS A 393 -2.31 7.49 15.00
CA HIS A 393 -1.80 6.45 14.08
C HIS A 393 -1.63 6.97 12.62
N PRO A 394 -0.44 6.87 11.96
CA PRO A 394 -0.17 7.44 10.63
C PRO A 394 -1.08 6.91 9.51
N SER A 395 -1.45 5.63 9.57
CA SER A 395 -2.35 5.01 8.57
C SER A 395 -3.77 5.59 8.58
N ARG A 396 -4.18 6.22 9.68
CA ARG A 396 -5.49 6.89 9.88
C ARG A 396 -5.42 8.40 9.73
N GLN A 397 -4.25 8.96 9.45
CA GLN A 397 -4.14 10.39 9.20
C GLN A 397 -4.83 10.73 7.86
N PRO A 398 -5.74 11.71 7.85
CA PRO A 398 -6.48 12.08 6.64
C PRO A 398 -5.64 12.86 5.64
N CYS A 399 -4.49 13.37 6.06
CA CYS A 399 -3.63 14.23 5.26
C CYS A 399 -2.15 14.01 5.58
N SER A 400 -1.30 14.38 4.63
CA SER A 400 0.16 14.35 4.77
C SER A 400 0.74 15.62 4.15
N THR A 401 1.57 16.33 4.91
CA THR A 401 2.32 17.48 4.42
C THR A 401 3.59 16.98 3.75
N LEU A 402 3.67 17.15 2.42
CA LEU A 402 4.82 16.76 1.62
C LEU A 402 5.92 17.83 1.65
N THR A 403 5.49 19.11 1.62
CA THR A 403 6.37 20.26 1.81
C THR A 403 5.78 21.13 2.92
N PRO A 404 6.54 21.45 3.98
CA PRO A 404 6.02 22.13 5.15
C PRO A 404 5.48 23.53 4.83
N ALA A 405 4.45 23.94 5.56
CA ALA A 405 3.94 25.32 5.52
C ALA A 405 5.02 26.31 5.97
N THR A 406 5.05 27.48 5.34
CA THR A 406 5.91 28.57 5.80
C THR A 406 5.16 29.41 6.85
N GLY A 407 5.91 30.02 7.76
CA GLY A 407 5.35 30.80 8.87
C GLY A 407 4.84 32.20 8.50
N THR A 408 4.75 32.56 7.21
CA THR A 408 4.33 33.92 6.82
C THR A 408 2.82 34.08 6.90
N ALA A 409 2.37 35.27 7.30
CA ALA A 409 0.94 35.61 7.35
C ALA A 409 0.33 35.75 5.95
N GLN A 410 1.08 36.35 5.02
CA GLN A 410 0.64 36.49 3.64
C GLN A 410 0.87 35.20 2.86
N LYS A 411 -0.21 34.59 2.36
CA LYS A 411 -0.17 33.35 1.58
C LYS A 411 -1.37 33.18 0.66
N THR A 412 -1.17 32.42 -0.41
CA THR A 412 -2.22 32.04 -1.34
C THR A 412 -2.47 30.53 -1.30
N LEU A 413 -3.69 30.10 -0.96
CA LEU A 413 -4.08 28.69 -0.85
C LEU A 413 -4.76 28.20 -2.14
N ILE A 414 -4.22 27.17 -2.77
CA ILE A 414 -4.75 26.62 -4.01
C ILE A 414 -5.23 25.19 -3.77
N VAL A 415 -6.54 24.97 -3.92
CA VAL A 415 -7.14 23.65 -3.79
C VAL A 415 -7.13 22.95 -5.14
N LEU A 416 -6.45 21.81 -5.19
CA LEU A 416 -6.30 20.99 -6.39
C LEU A 416 -6.92 19.61 -6.17
N GLY A 417 -7.49 19.05 -7.22
CA GLY A 417 -8.04 17.70 -7.20
C GLY A 417 -8.82 17.40 -8.46
N VAL A 418 -9.17 16.13 -8.64
CA VAL A 418 -10.02 15.72 -9.75
C VAL A 418 -11.45 16.20 -9.48
N SER A 419 -12.16 16.66 -10.52
CA SER A 419 -13.58 17.00 -10.39
C SER A 419 -14.36 15.80 -9.81
N ARG A 420 -15.30 16.08 -8.89
CA ARG A 420 -16.00 15.09 -8.04
C ARG A 420 -15.12 14.33 -7.02
N GLY A 421 -13.84 14.69 -6.91
CA GLY A 421 -12.84 14.11 -5.99
C GLY A 421 -12.83 14.71 -4.58
N GLY A 422 -13.82 15.53 -4.20
CA GLY A 422 -13.92 16.10 -2.85
C GLY A 422 -13.33 17.49 -2.66
N THR A 423 -12.87 18.15 -3.72
CA THR A 423 -12.34 19.54 -3.69
C THR A 423 -13.31 20.54 -3.06
N SER A 424 -14.63 20.34 -3.22
CA SER A 424 -15.66 21.21 -2.64
C SER A 424 -15.68 21.14 -1.11
N MET A 425 -15.42 19.96 -0.53
CA MET A 425 -15.32 19.79 0.91
C MET A 425 -14.16 20.64 1.46
N VAL A 426 -12.98 20.53 0.83
CA VAL A 426 -11.79 21.29 1.25
C VAL A 426 -12.02 22.80 1.08
N ALA A 427 -12.53 23.25 -0.07
CA ALA A 427 -12.78 24.67 -0.32
C ALA A 427 -13.80 25.27 0.68
N GLY A 428 -14.87 24.53 1.00
CA GLY A 428 -15.83 24.98 2.01
C GLY A 428 -15.24 25.01 3.42
N LEU A 429 -14.40 24.05 3.78
CA LEU A 429 -13.65 24.06 5.05
C LEU A 429 -12.70 25.26 5.15
N LEU A 430 -11.95 25.56 4.09
CA LEU A 430 -11.06 26.73 4.06
C LEU A 430 -11.86 28.03 4.21
N SER A 431 -13.01 28.13 3.54
CA SER A 431 -13.90 29.28 3.69
C SER A 431 -14.42 29.42 5.13
N LEU A 432 -14.82 28.33 5.77
CA LEU A 432 -15.22 28.33 7.18
C LEU A 432 -14.07 28.74 8.10
N LEU A 433 -12.85 28.27 7.82
CA LEU A 433 -11.62 28.66 8.52
C LEU A 433 -11.20 30.13 8.27
N GLY A 434 -11.98 30.91 7.52
CA GLY A 434 -11.73 32.33 7.29
C GLY A 434 -10.79 32.64 6.14
N VAL A 435 -10.44 31.65 5.31
CA VAL A 435 -9.72 31.90 4.05
C VAL A 435 -10.68 32.56 3.05
N SER A 436 -10.27 33.68 2.45
CA SER A 436 -11.03 34.29 1.36
C SER A 436 -10.91 33.42 0.09
N MET A 437 -11.92 32.57 -0.16
CA MET A 437 -11.94 31.60 -1.26
C MET A 437 -12.55 32.12 -2.57
N GLY A 438 -13.01 33.39 -2.58
CA GLY A 438 -13.76 34.02 -3.67
C GLY A 438 -14.95 34.83 -3.15
N GLU A 439 -15.40 35.83 -3.91
CA GLU A 439 -16.50 36.73 -3.49
C GLU A 439 -17.88 36.13 -3.72
N THR A 440 -18.03 35.37 -4.82
CA THR A 440 -19.28 34.71 -5.18
C THR A 440 -18.98 33.25 -5.49
N LEU A 441 -19.04 32.39 -4.48
CA LEU A 441 -18.81 30.97 -4.65
C LEU A 441 -20.02 30.29 -5.30
N SER A 442 -19.76 29.43 -6.28
CA SER A 442 -20.79 28.60 -6.89
C SER A 442 -21.45 27.66 -5.86
N ALA A 443 -22.78 27.58 -5.89
CA ALA A 443 -23.54 26.72 -5.00
C ALA A 443 -23.11 25.24 -5.17
N GLY A 444 -22.66 24.62 -4.07
CA GLY A 444 -22.28 23.21 -4.03
C GLY A 444 -20.89 22.85 -4.60
N SER A 445 -20.31 23.64 -5.53
CA SER A 445 -18.94 23.39 -6.03
C SER A 445 -17.86 24.23 -5.36
N HIS A 446 -18.24 25.31 -4.66
CA HIS A 446 -17.32 26.23 -3.97
C HIS A 446 -16.15 26.68 -4.85
N GLU A 447 -16.44 26.94 -6.13
CA GLU A 447 -15.49 27.48 -7.10
C GLU A 447 -15.64 29.00 -7.14
N ASP A 448 -14.52 29.70 -7.37
CA ASP A 448 -14.55 31.13 -7.69
C ASP A 448 -14.71 31.27 -9.22
N PRO A 449 -15.88 31.73 -9.72
CA PRO A 449 -16.13 31.89 -11.14
C PRO A 449 -15.16 32.86 -11.82
N ALA A 450 -14.53 33.77 -11.07
CA ALA A 450 -13.52 34.68 -11.62
C ALA A 450 -12.30 33.94 -12.18
N PHE A 451 -12.04 32.71 -11.71
CA PHE A 451 -10.98 31.84 -12.21
C PHE A 451 -11.43 30.92 -13.36
N HIS A 452 -12.68 31.01 -13.83
CA HIS A 452 -13.23 30.25 -14.96
C HIS A 452 -12.87 30.90 -16.31
N THR A 453 -11.60 31.23 -16.49
CA THR A 453 -11.09 31.84 -17.73
C THR A 453 -9.76 31.22 -18.13
N ARG A 454 -9.46 31.27 -19.43
CA ARG A 454 -8.15 30.89 -19.97
C ARG A 454 -7.27 32.11 -20.28
N ASP A 455 -7.79 33.31 -20.09
CA ASP A 455 -7.05 34.54 -20.29
C ASP A 455 -6.06 34.75 -19.13
N VAL A 456 -4.78 34.50 -19.42
CA VAL A 456 -3.69 34.63 -18.46
C VAL A 456 -3.52 36.07 -17.99
N ALA A 457 -3.74 37.07 -18.86
CA ALA A 457 -3.59 38.47 -18.47
C ALA A 457 -4.68 38.87 -17.46
N ALA A 458 -5.92 38.42 -17.69
CA ALA A 458 -7.02 38.60 -16.74
C ALA A 458 -6.75 37.87 -15.41
N LEU A 459 -6.25 36.62 -15.45
CA LEU A 459 -5.89 35.86 -14.24
C LEU A 459 -4.78 36.55 -13.43
N ARG A 460 -3.75 37.08 -14.09
CA ARG A 460 -2.68 37.83 -13.43
C ARG A 460 -3.20 39.07 -12.72
N LYS A 461 -4.04 39.86 -13.40
CA LYS A 461 -4.70 41.03 -12.80
C LYS A 461 -5.57 40.65 -11.60
N LEU A 462 -6.30 39.53 -11.70
CA LEU A 462 -7.11 39.01 -10.60
C LEU A 462 -6.24 38.59 -9.41
N VAL A 463 -5.13 37.88 -9.64
CA VAL A 463 -4.17 37.51 -8.59
C VAL A 463 -3.61 38.74 -7.88
N ASP A 464 -3.21 39.77 -8.63
CA ASP A 464 -2.70 41.03 -8.07
C ASP A 464 -3.76 41.74 -7.21
N GLN A 465 -5.00 41.79 -7.70
CA GLN A 465 -6.14 42.34 -6.95
C GLN A 465 -6.36 41.60 -5.63
N ARG A 466 -6.39 40.26 -5.67
CA ARG A 466 -6.59 39.41 -4.50
C ARG A 466 -5.44 39.55 -3.50
N ASN A 467 -4.21 39.62 -3.99
CA ASN A 467 -3.02 39.86 -3.18
C ASN A 467 -3.10 41.20 -2.44
N ALA A 468 -3.64 42.25 -3.06
CA ALA A 468 -3.83 43.55 -2.43
C ALA A 468 -4.96 43.57 -1.40
N GLN A 469 -6.02 42.78 -1.61
CA GLN A 469 -7.23 42.77 -0.78
C GLN A 469 -7.14 41.91 0.48
N HIS A 470 -6.32 40.85 0.45
CA HIS A 470 -6.33 39.83 1.49
C HIS A 470 -4.93 39.35 1.82
N ASP A 471 -4.60 39.17 3.10
CA ASP A 471 -3.35 38.51 3.48
C ASP A 471 -3.42 36.99 3.26
N LEU A 472 -4.56 36.37 3.55
CA LEU A 472 -4.83 34.94 3.38
C LEU A 472 -6.02 34.74 2.44
N TRP A 473 -5.75 34.26 1.23
CA TRP A 473 -6.78 34.02 0.23
C TRP A 473 -6.47 32.78 -0.60
N GLY A 474 -7.44 32.30 -1.36
CA GLY A 474 -7.27 31.11 -2.17
C GLY A 474 -8.35 30.95 -3.22
N TRP A 475 -8.22 29.89 -4.02
CA TRP A 475 -9.30 29.49 -4.92
C TRP A 475 -9.29 27.98 -5.14
N LYS A 476 -10.40 27.50 -5.69
CA LYS A 476 -10.57 26.13 -6.15
C LYS A 476 -11.14 26.14 -7.55
N TYR A 477 -10.45 25.50 -8.48
CA TYR A 477 -10.97 25.25 -9.82
C TYR A 477 -10.35 23.97 -10.41
N PRO A 478 -11.15 23.01 -10.93
CA PRO A 478 -10.62 21.72 -11.38
C PRO A 478 -9.55 21.79 -12.48
N HIS A 479 -9.51 22.89 -13.24
CA HIS A 479 -8.56 23.10 -14.34
C HIS A 479 -7.39 24.02 -13.98
N THR A 480 -7.18 24.35 -12.69
CA THR A 480 -6.09 25.25 -12.29
C THR A 480 -4.71 24.79 -12.77
N LEU A 481 -4.44 23.49 -12.81
CA LEU A 481 -3.18 22.95 -13.34
C LEU A 481 -2.93 23.26 -14.83
N ASP A 482 -3.92 23.75 -15.58
CA ASP A 482 -3.75 24.10 -16.99
C ASP A 482 -3.08 25.48 -17.18
N TYR A 483 -3.17 26.35 -16.17
CA TYR A 483 -2.61 27.70 -16.22
C TYR A 483 -1.70 28.05 -15.05
N LEU A 484 -1.63 27.23 -13.99
CA LEU A 484 -0.90 27.53 -12.75
C LEU A 484 0.53 28.00 -13.00
N GLY A 485 1.32 27.29 -13.81
CA GLY A 485 2.70 27.66 -14.11
C GLY A 485 2.87 29.04 -14.76
N LYS A 486 1.81 29.58 -15.40
CA LYS A 486 1.84 30.90 -16.06
C LYS A 486 1.58 32.05 -15.09
N ILE A 487 1.00 31.78 -13.93
CA ILE A 487 0.65 32.77 -12.90
C ILE A 487 1.43 32.55 -11.59
N HIS A 488 2.11 31.40 -11.44
CA HIS A 488 2.80 30.98 -10.23
C HIS A 488 3.72 32.05 -9.63
N GLY A 489 4.53 32.71 -10.46
CA GLY A 489 5.46 33.76 -10.01
C GLY A 489 4.82 35.03 -9.43
N GLN A 490 3.49 35.19 -9.50
CA GLN A 490 2.76 36.29 -8.86
C GLN A 490 2.06 35.86 -7.56
N LEU A 491 2.04 34.56 -7.26
CA LEU A 491 1.43 34.06 -6.04
C LEU A 491 2.35 34.38 -4.86
N ARG A 492 1.77 34.92 -3.78
CA ARG A 492 2.53 35.16 -2.55
C ARG A 492 2.52 33.88 -1.75
N ASN A 493 3.70 33.29 -1.55
CA ASN A 493 3.87 32.12 -0.70
C ASN A 493 2.81 31.04 -0.97
N PRO A 494 2.75 30.50 -2.20
CA PRO A 494 1.69 29.59 -2.61
C PRO A 494 1.69 28.33 -1.73
N HIS A 495 0.51 27.94 -1.28
CA HIS A 495 0.27 26.74 -0.48
C HIS A 495 -0.74 25.87 -1.21
N PHE A 496 -0.35 24.65 -1.55
CA PHE A 496 -1.16 23.73 -2.32
C PHE A 496 -1.83 22.71 -1.41
N VAL A 497 -3.15 22.58 -1.53
CA VAL A 497 -3.95 21.56 -0.84
C VAL A 497 -4.53 20.63 -1.89
N VAL A 498 -3.95 19.43 -1.98
CA VAL A 498 -4.26 18.44 -3.01
C VAL A 498 -5.13 17.34 -2.43
N ILE A 499 -6.32 17.13 -2.97
CA ILE A 499 -7.21 16.06 -2.53
C ILE A 499 -7.28 14.89 -3.52
N TYR A 500 -7.08 13.69 -2.98
CA TYR A 500 -7.24 12.41 -3.64
C TYR A 500 -8.50 11.71 -3.13
N ARG A 501 -9.17 11.00 -4.02
CA ARG A 501 -10.35 10.18 -3.75
C ARG A 501 -10.18 8.89 -4.53
N ASP A 502 -10.84 7.83 -4.09
CA ASP A 502 -10.93 6.59 -4.84
C ASP A 502 -11.42 6.87 -6.29
N ALA A 503 -10.63 6.40 -7.26
CA ALA A 503 -10.86 6.68 -8.68
C ALA A 503 -12.18 6.05 -9.18
N MET A 504 -12.58 4.91 -8.63
CA MET A 504 -13.88 4.30 -8.93
C MET A 504 -15.04 5.14 -8.41
N SER A 505 -14.92 5.68 -7.20
CA SER A 505 -15.90 6.59 -6.59
C SER A 505 -16.05 7.88 -7.40
N VAL A 506 -14.94 8.41 -7.94
CA VAL A 506 -14.96 9.55 -8.88
C VAL A 506 -15.67 9.16 -10.18
N ALA A 507 -15.32 8.02 -10.79
CA ALA A 507 -15.91 7.55 -12.04
C ALA A 507 -17.43 7.32 -11.92
N GLN A 508 -17.88 6.67 -10.84
CA GLN A 508 -19.31 6.48 -10.53
C GLN A 508 -20.03 7.81 -10.25
N ALA A 509 -19.34 8.80 -9.68
CA ALA A 509 -19.91 10.12 -9.47
C ALA A 509 -20.09 10.92 -10.77
N PHE A 510 -19.25 10.68 -11.79
CA PHE A 510 -19.43 11.18 -13.16
C PHE A 510 -20.56 10.47 -13.89
N GLN A 511 -20.58 9.13 -13.83
CA GLN A 511 -21.65 8.35 -14.46
C GLN A 511 -23.03 8.77 -13.93
N ARG A 512 -23.17 9.01 -12.62
CA ARG A 512 -24.43 9.49 -12.02
C ARG A 512 -24.79 10.92 -12.36
N ALA A 513 -23.81 11.80 -12.60
CA ALA A 513 -24.06 13.21 -12.86
C ALA A 513 -24.37 13.48 -14.33
N ASP A 514 -23.55 12.93 -15.22
CA ASP A 514 -23.49 13.34 -16.63
C ASP A 514 -23.77 12.17 -17.59
N GLY A 515 -23.99 10.94 -17.08
CA GLY A 515 -24.26 9.75 -17.90
C GLY A 515 -23.02 9.16 -18.60
N THR A 516 -21.82 9.66 -18.32
CA THR A 516 -20.57 9.20 -18.92
C THR A 516 -20.33 7.70 -18.68
N ASP A 517 -19.89 6.98 -19.70
CA ASP A 517 -19.48 5.58 -19.58
C ASP A 517 -18.44 5.39 -18.46
N LEU A 518 -18.62 4.34 -17.65
CA LEU A 518 -17.82 4.12 -16.45
C LEU A 518 -16.33 3.88 -16.77
N LYS A 519 -16.02 3.19 -17.87
CA LYS A 519 -14.63 2.92 -18.29
C LYS A 519 -13.97 4.22 -18.75
N ILE A 520 -14.69 5.05 -19.51
CA ILE A 520 -14.22 6.37 -19.94
C ILE A 520 -13.97 7.28 -18.73
N ALA A 521 -14.94 7.36 -17.80
CA ALA A 521 -14.84 8.18 -16.60
C ALA A 521 -13.67 7.74 -15.69
N LEU A 522 -13.43 6.43 -15.57
CA LEU A 522 -12.29 5.91 -14.82
C LEU A 522 -10.95 6.26 -15.48
N LYS A 523 -10.85 6.09 -16.80
CA LYS A 523 -9.64 6.46 -17.57
C LYS A 523 -9.34 7.95 -17.45
N ASP A 524 -10.35 8.80 -17.52
CA ASP A 524 -10.20 10.25 -17.38
C ASP A 524 -9.81 10.65 -15.95
N ALA A 525 -10.38 10.00 -14.92
CA ALA A 525 -9.99 10.20 -13.54
C ALA A 525 -8.51 9.84 -13.32
N GLN A 526 -8.06 8.68 -13.83
CA GLN A 526 -6.66 8.25 -13.76
C GLN A 526 -5.72 9.24 -14.47
N ARG A 527 -6.04 9.67 -15.69
CA ARG A 527 -5.22 10.65 -16.42
C ARG A 527 -5.05 11.96 -15.64
N ARG A 528 -6.12 12.44 -14.99
CA ARG A 528 -6.07 13.66 -14.17
C ARG A 528 -5.27 13.43 -12.88
N TYR A 529 -5.38 12.27 -12.25
CA TYR A 529 -4.52 11.91 -11.12
C TYR A 529 -3.06 11.84 -11.51
N ASP A 530 -2.70 11.26 -12.66
CA ASP A 530 -1.32 11.26 -13.15
C ASP A 530 -0.77 12.68 -13.32
N LYS A 531 -1.58 13.62 -13.84
CA LYS A 531 -1.18 15.03 -13.96
C LYS A 531 -0.96 15.68 -12.59
N LEU A 532 -1.86 15.39 -11.64
CA LEU A 532 -1.80 15.90 -10.28
C LEU A 532 -0.59 15.33 -9.50
N THR A 533 -0.31 14.04 -9.66
CA THR A 533 0.84 13.37 -9.05
C THR A 533 2.15 13.92 -9.59
N ARG A 534 2.28 14.14 -10.91
CA ARG A 534 3.46 14.82 -11.47
C ARG A 534 3.65 16.21 -10.87
N PHE A 535 2.58 17.00 -10.77
CA PHE A 535 2.65 18.28 -10.07
C PHE A 535 3.13 18.15 -8.62
N CYS A 536 2.62 17.18 -7.85
CA CYS A 536 3.06 16.95 -6.48
C CYS A 536 4.54 16.56 -6.37
N LEU A 537 5.07 15.81 -7.35
CA LEU A 537 6.48 15.40 -7.37
C LEU A 537 7.43 16.56 -7.68
N ASP A 538 6.97 17.49 -8.52
CA ASP A 538 7.78 18.63 -8.99
C ASP A 538 7.59 19.90 -8.14
N CYS A 539 6.62 19.92 -7.23
CA CYS A 539 6.27 21.10 -6.43
C CYS A 539 7.22 21.29 -5.24
N GLU A 540 7.96 22.40 -5.24
CA GLU A 540 8.85 22.80 -4.15
C GLU A 540 8.18 23.73 -3.12
N ASP A 541 6.98 24.23 -3.43
CA ASP A 541 6.18 25.06 -2.52
C ASP A 541 5.47 24.22 -1.45
N PRO A 542 5.02 24.84 -0.34
CA PRO A 542 4.20 24.17 0.66
C PRO A 542 3.05 23.37 0.06
N LEU A 543 3.00 22.09 0.40
CA LEU A 543 2.12 21.12 -0.25
C LEU A 543 1.57 20.15 0.78
N MET A 544 0.25 20.13 0.93
CA MET A 544 -0.48 19.14 1.72
C MET A 544 -1.32 18.25 0.79
N THR A 545 -1.28 16.95 1.02
CA THR A 545 -2.16 15.98 0.36
C THR A 545 -3.24 15.49 1.33
N ILE A 546 -4.45 15.24 0.84
CA ILE A 546 -5.61 14.79 1.62
C ILE A 546 -6.19 13.54 0.94
N SER A 547 -6.47 12.49 1.71
CA SER A 547 -7.34 11.38 1.26
C SER A 547 -8.78 11.68 1.69
N TYR A 548 -9.68 11.76 0.73
CA TYR A 548 -11.10 12.04 0.96
C TYR A 548 -11.75 11.00 1.88
N GLU A 549 -11.46 9.71 1.67
CA GLU A 549 -12.02 8.60 2.45
C GLU A 549 -11.56 8.69 3.93
N LYS A 550 -10.28 8.97 4.14
CA LYS A 550 -9.74 9.14 5.49
C LYS A 550 -10.23 10.43 6.14
N ALA A 551 -10.38 11.51 5.36
CA ALA A 551 -10.92 12.78 5.82
C ALA A 551 -12.34 12.66 6.39
N ILE A 552 -13.22 11.92 5.72
CA ILE A 552 -14.59 11.67 6.21
C ILE A 552 -14.57 10.81 7.47
N ASN A 553 -13.68 9.81 7.53
CA ASN A 553 -13.58 8.91 8.69
C ASN A 553 -12.88 9.53 9.90
N ASN A 554 -12.05 10.57 9.69
CA ASN A 554 -11.31 11.25 10.73
C ASN A 554 -11.32 12.78 10.54
N PRO A 555 -12.51 13.42 10.61
CA PRO A 555 -12.66 14.83 10.29
C PRO A 555 -11.96 15.73 11.31
N ASN A 556 -11.86 15.30 12.58
CA ASN A 556 -11.14 16.04 13.61
C ASN A 556 -9.64 16.18 13.30
N ALA A 557 -8.99 15.09 12.89
CA ALA A 557 -7.59 15.14 12.50
C ALA A 557 -7.38 16.00 11.25
N LEU A 558 -8.30 15.93 10.27
CA LEU A 558 -8.23 16.78 9.09
C LEU A 558 -8.29 18.25 9.48
N LEU A 559 -9.26 18.65 10.31
CA LEU A 559 -9.43 20.05 10.70
C LEU A 559 -8.21 20.57 11.45
N ARG A 560 -7.63 19.79 12.34
CA ARG A 560 -6.42 20.16 13.08
C ARG A 560 -5.24 20.42 12.14
N GLU A 561 -4.97 19.49 11.23
CA GLU A 561 -3.84 19.61 10.30
C GLU A 561 -4.09 20.69 9.24
N LEU A 562 -5.30 20.80 8.71
CA LEU A 562 -5.66 21.83 7.74
C LEU A 562 -5.54 23.24 8.35
N ALA A 563 -6.04 23.44 9.59
CA ALA A 563 -5.89 24.70 10.30
C ALA A 563 -4.41 25.03 10.57
N ARG A 564 -3.61 24.03 10.99
CA ARG A 564 -2.16 24.17 11.17
C ARG A 564 -1.46 24.58 9.87
N PHE A 565 -1.81 23.94 8.76
CA PHE A 565 -1.24 24.24 7.45
C PHE A 565 -1.62 25.63 6.95
N CYS A 566 -2.85 26.09 7.23
CA CYS A 566 -3.27 27.45 6.94
C CYS A 566 -2.62 28.48 7.86
N GLY A 567 -2.23 28.08 9.09
CA GLY A 567 -1.78 28.99 10.14
C GLY A 567 -2.93 29.71 10.84
N VAL A 568 -4.09 29.06 10.96
CA VAL A 568 -5.31 29.61 11.56
C VAL A 568 -5.59 28.96 12.91
N SER A 569 -5.95 29.75 13.91
CA SER A 569 -6.45 29.26 15.20
C SER A 569 -7.92 28.85 15.11
N MET A 570 -8.28 27.69 15.65
CA MET A 570 -9.64 27.16 15.57
C MET A 570 -10.34 27.19 16.93
N SER A 571 -11.43 27.96 17.05
CA SER A 571 -12.30 27.94 18.24
C SER A 571 -13.18 26.68 18.26
N LEU A 572 -13.73 26.33 19.43
CA LEU A 572 -14.63 25.18 19.57
C LEU A 572 -15.90 25.32 18.72
N GLU A 573 -16.48 26.52 18.66
CA GLU A 573 -17.66 26.82 17.84
C GLU A 573 -17.34 26.68 16.34
N LEU A 574 -16.19 27.20 15.90
CA LEU A 574 -15.76 27.10 14.52
C LEU A 574 -15.50 25.64 14.12
N LYS A 575 -14.85 24.87 15.01
CA LYS A 575 -14.63 23.44 14.83
C LYS A 575 -15.95 22.68 14.65
N ALA A 576 -16.97 22.97 15.46
CA ALA A 576 -18.28 22.33 15.36
C ALA A 576 -18.96 22.62 14.00
N ARG A 577 -18.92 23.88 13.53
CA ARG A 577 -19.43 24.27 12.21
C ARG A 577 -18.71 23.54 11.07
N CYS A 578 -17.39 23.38 11.18
CA CYS A 578 -16.60 22.65 10.19
C CYS A 578 -16.93 21.15 10.17
N LEU A 579 -17.11 20.52 11.34
CA LEU A 579 -17.50 19.11 11.43
C LEU A 579 -18.89 18.86 10.82
N GLN A 580 -19.85 19.75 11.09
CA GLN A 580 -21.20 19.68 10.50
C GLN A 580 -21.16 19.78 8.97
N PHE A 581 -20.23 20.56 8.41
CA PHE A 581 -20.08 20.70 6.97
C PHE A 581 -19.48 19.46 6.27
N ILE A 582 -18.68 18.65 6.97
CA ILE A 582 -18.03 17.44 6.41
C ILE A 582 -19.03 16.28 6.24
N GLU A 583 -20.17 16.30 6.95
CA GLU A 583 -21.15 15.21 6.92
C GLU A 583 -21.64 14.87 5.48
N PRO A 584 -21.52 13.61 5.03
CA PRO A 584 -21.92 13.21 3.69
C PRO A 584 -23.39 13.50 3.39
N GLY A 585 -23.67 14.15 2.26
CA GLY A 585 -25.02 14.41 1.77
C GLY A 585 -25.60 15.79 2.09
N ARG A 586 -24.83 16.71 2.70
CA ARG A 586 -25.24 18.09 3.01
C ARG A 586 -24.20 19.14 2.61
N TYR A 587 -23.75 19.17 1.36
CA TYR A 587 -23.02 20.35 0.85
C TYR A 587 -24.02 21.50 0.61
N VAL A 588 -24.49 22.10 1.69
CA VAL A 588 -25.38 23.26 1.67
C VAL A 588 -24.56 24.50 1.29
N ALA A 589 -25.17 25.44 0.56
CA ALA A 589 -24.56 26.74 0.30
C ALA A 589 -24.16 27.41 1.63
N LEU A 590 -22.91 27.86 1.75
CA LEU A 590 -22.47 28.64 2.90
C LEU A 590 -23.20 29.99 2.86
N GLN A 591 -24.03 30.29 3.88
CA GLN A 591 -24.59 31.63 4.02
C GLN A 591 -23.42 32.59 4.30
N SER A 592 -23.28 33.62 3.48
CA SER A 592 -22.32 34.70 3.65
C SER A 592 -22.48 35.30 5.04
N ALA A 593 -21.44 35.22 5.87
CA ALA A 593 -21.42 35.94 7.14
C ALA A 593 -21.52 37.44 6.82
N GLY A 594 -22.65 38.05 7.20
CA GLY A 594 -22.93 39.44 6.91
C GLY A 594 -21.83 40.38 7.44
N SER A 595 -21.60 41.45 6.68
CA SER A 595 -20.83 42.61 7.10
C SER A 595 -21.29 43.04 8.50
N LYS A 596 -20.40 43.03 9.49
CA LYS A 596 -20.57 43.90 10.64
C LYS A 596 -20.03 45.26 10.25
N ALA A 597 -20.96 46.21 10.17
CA ALA A 597 -20.69 47.64 10.29
C ALA A 597 -20.09 47.95 11.67
#